data_AF-A0A5C2S2J3-F1
#
_entry.id   AF-A0A5C2S2J3-F1
#
_cell.length_a   1.000
_cell.length_b   1.000
_cell.length_c   1.000
_cell.angle_alpha   90.00
_cell.angle_beta   90.00
_cell.angle_gamma   90.00
#
_symmetry.space_group_name_H-M   'P 1'
#
loop_
_entity.id
_entity.type
_entity.pdbx_description
1 polymer ?
#
loop_
_entity_poly.entity_id
_entity_poly.type
_entity_poly.pdbx_seq_one_letter_code
_entity_poly.pdbx_strand_id
1 'polypeptide(L)'
;MSDSSDSEDSTYQPSPANCSSSSATAPAAPPPPPVCGCAYLQAILDQIRSGAYTTTGGDYLETIFTHREALYAFPQGHRDCAVGFSELASHLARRERQMGWRPDWEGDSDAVNAFRNEAWVIANAF
;
A
#
# COMPACT_ATOMS: atom_id res chain seq x y z
N MET A 1 26.10 48.64 24.59
CA MET A 1 26.62 47.52 23.78
C MET A 1 25.51 46.50 23.69
N SER A 2 25.04 46.29 22.45
CA SER A 2 24.21 45.24 21.86
C SER A 2 23.01 44.65 22.62
N ASP A 3 21.83 45.00 22.12
CA ASP A 3 20.65 44.14 21.94
C ASP A 3 20.99 42.89 21.12
N SER A 4 20.34 41.76 21.43
CA SER A 4 19.91 40.76 20.44
C SER A 4 18.81 39.87 21.02
N SER A 5 17.58 40.19 20.60
CA SER A 5 16.40 39.33 20.64
C SER A 5 16.43 38.50 19.36
N ASP A 6 16.41 37.17 19.47
CA ASP A 6 16.24 36.30 18.30
C ASP A 6 14.87 35.63 18.40
N SER A 7 14.05 35.87 17.40
CA SER A 7 12.70 35.34 17.24
C SER A 7 12.72 34.49 15.98
N GLU A 8 12.86 33.18 16.15
CA GLU A 8 12.74 32.24 15.05
C GLU A 8 11.26 31.91 14.79
N ASP A 9 10.63 32.76 13.98
CA ASP A 9 9.48 32.38 13.16
C ASP A 9 10.00 31.49 12.03
N SER A 10 9.70 30.20 12.10
CA SER A 10 9.87 29.29 10.96
C SER A 10 8.49 28.89 10.45
N THR A 11 7.96 29.75 9.58
CA THR A 11 6.87 29.45 8.67
C THR A 11 7.23 28.21 7.83
N TYR A 12 6.68 27.05 8.21
CA TYR A 12 6.84 25.81 7.46
C TYR A 12 5.99 25.88 6.18
N GLN A 13 6.62 26.16 5.04
CA GLN A 13 5.97 25.99 3.74
C GLN A 13 6.17 24.55 3.25
N PRO A 14 5.10 23.74 3.10
CA PRO A 14 5.22 22.49 2.36
C PRO A 14 5.37 22.81 0.87
N SER A 15 6.50 22.39 0.29
CA SER A 15 6.70 22.41 -1.16
C SER A 15 5.70 21.46 -1.81
N PRO A 16 4.87 21.90 -2.79
CA PRO A 16 4.07 20.98 -3.56
C PRO A 16 5.02 20.20 -4.47
N ALA A 17 5.21 18.91 -4.17
CA ALA A 17 5.85 17.97 -5.07
C ALA A 17 4.94 17.76 -6.29
N ASN A 18 5.01 18.70 -7.23
CA ASN A 18 4.39 18.60 -8.55
C ASN A 18 5.29 17.71 -9.42
N CYS A 19 5.15 16.40 -9.31
CA CYS A 19 5.80 15.44 -10.21
C CYS A 19 5.06 15.38 -11.55
N SER A 20 5.15 16.47 -12.31
CA SER A 20 4.95 16.44 -13.76
C SER A 20 6.32 16.60 -14.41
N SER A 21 6.87 15.52 -14.94
CA SER A 21 8.03 15.64 -15.82
C SER A 21 8.06 14.47 -16.81
N SER A 22 7.62 14.77 -18.02
CA SER A 22 7.84 13.96 -19.21
C SER A 22 9.31 14.02 -19.61
N SER A 23 9.89 12.82 -19.79
CA SER A 23 10.96 12.42 -20.72
C SER A 23 12.35 13.07 -20.64
N ALA A 24 13.34 12.25 -20.29
CA ALA A 24 14.67 12.26 -20.91
C ALA A 24 15.08 10.82 -21.25
N THR A 25 15.50 10.62 -22.49
CA THR A 25 15.75 9.34 -23.17
C THR A 25 17.08 8.73 -22.74
N ALA A 26 17.03 7.58 -22.07
CA ALA A 26 18.15 6.64 -21.88
C ALA A 26 17.72 5.28 -22.48
N PRO A 27 18.64 4.39 -22.93
CA PRO A 27 18.25 3.09 -23.48
C PRO A 27 17.50 2.33 -22.39
N ALA A 28 16.19 2.19 -22.61
CA ALA A 28 15.24 1.84 -21.59
C ALA A 28 15.50 0.40 -21.13
N ALA A 29 15.98 0.25 -19.89
CA ALA A 29 15.63 -0.92 -19.11
C ALA A 29 14.11 -1.12 -19.21
N PRO A 30 13.60 -2.37 -19.28
CA PRO A 30 12.16 -2.59 -19.32
C PRO A 30 11.50 -1.79 -18.20
N PRO A 31 10.40 -1.06 -18.48
CA PRO A 31 9.73 -0.29 -17.46
C PRO A 31 9.46 -1.21 -16.27
N PRO A 32 9.71 -0.76 -15.02
CA PRO A 32 9.37 -1.56 -13.86
C PRO A 32 7.88 -1.96 -13.98
N PRO A 33 7.52 -3.18 -13.57
CA PRO A 33 6.15 -3.64 -13.67
C PRO A 33 5.23 -2.60 -13.02
N PRO A 34 4.03 -2.36 -13.60
CA PRO A 34 3.12 -1.36 -13.08
C PRO A 34 2.84 -1.65 -11.61
N VAL A 35 3.26 -0.72 -10.76
CA VAL A 35 3.04 -0.77 -9.32
C VAL A 35 1.56 -0.57 -9.06
N CYS A 36 0.90 -1.60 -8.53
CA CYS A 36 -0.55 -1.61 -8.32
C CYS A 36 -0.89 -1.23 -6.88
N GLY A 37 -1.81 -0.27 -6.70
CA GLY A 37 -2.20 0.26 -5.40
C GLY A 37 -1.21 1.24 -4.78
N CYS A 38 -1.52 1.72 -3.57
CA CYS A 38 -0.70 2.69 -2.86
C CYS A 38 0.59 2.06 -2.30
N ALA A 39 1.59 2.89 -1.99
CA ALA A 39 2.88 2.45 -1.46
C ALA A 39 2.76 1.56 -0.21
N TYR A 40 1.74 1.81 0.62
CA TYR A 40 1.44 0.96 1.78
C TYR A 40 1.10 -0.47 1.36
N LEU A 41 0.13 -0.66 0.44
CA LEU A 41 -0.25 -2.00 -0.03
C LEU A 41 0.90 -2.71 -0.76
N GLN A 42 1.75 -1.96 -1.47
CA GLN A 42 2.95 -2.51 -2.10
C GLN A 42 3.92 -3.07 -1.05
N ALA A 43 4.16 -2.33 0.03
CA ALA A 43 5.02 -2.79 1.12
C ALA A 43 4.45 -4.05 1.82
N ILE A 44 3.14 -4.11 2.04
CA ILE A 44 2.48 -5.29 2.61
C ILE A 44 2.63 -6.50 1.67
N LEU A 45 2.44 -6.30 0.36
CA LEU A 45 2.58 -7.37 -0.63
C LEU A 45 4.00 -7.94 -0.64
N ASP A 46 5.03 -7.10 -0.52
CA ASP A 46 6.42 -7.53 -0.45
C ASP A 46 6.74 -8.29 0.85
N GLN A 47 6.17 -7.87 1.98
CA GLN A 47 6.28 -8.62 3.25
C GLN A 47 5.61 -9.99 3.16
N ILE A 48 4.44 -10.08 2.53
CA ILE A 48 3.73 -11.36 2.34
C ILE A 48 4.53 -12.29 1.41
N ARG A 49 5.12 -11.74 0.34
CA ARG A 49 5.95 -12.50 -0.62
C ARG A 49 7.23 -13.02 0.01
N SER A 50 7.85 -12.24 0.90
CA SER A 50 9.05 -12.64 1.64
C SER A 50 8.74 -13.59 2.81
N GLY A 51 7.46 -13.79 3.15
CA GLY A 51 7.03 -14.60 4.29
C GLY A 51 7.28 -13.93 5.65
N ALA A 52 7.63 -12.64 5.66
CA ALA A 52 7.86 -11.87 6.87
C ALA A 52 6.55 -11.33 7.49
N TYR A 53 5.44 -11.40 6.75
CA TYR A 53 4.15 -10.91 7.20
C TYR A 53 3.50 -11.87 8.19
N THR A 54 3.25 -11.40 9.41
CA THR A 54 2.60 -12.18 10.45
C THR A 54 1.12 -12.35 10.13
N THR A 55 0.65 -13.59 10.16
CA THR A 55 -0.70 -13.97 9.71
C THR A 55 -1.63 -14.33 10.87
N THR A 56 -1.07 -14.48 12.08
CA THR A 56 -1.77 -14.84 13.33
C THR A 56 -1.99 -13.65 14.28
N GLY A 57 -1.57 -12.44 13.90
CA GLY A 57 -1.57 -11.24 14.76
C GLY A 57 -2.71 -10.24 14.49
N GLY A 58 -3.58 -10.52 13.53
CA GLY A 58 -4.58 -9.55 13.07
C GLY A 58 -4.02 -8.51 12.09
N ASP A 59 -2.77 -8.66 11.64
CA ASP A 59 -2.12 -7.71 10.72
C ASP A 59 -2.88 -7.55 9.40
N TYR A 60 -3.61 -8.57 8.94
CA TYR A 60 -4.50 -8.45 7.79
C TYR A 60 -5.63 -7.44 8.03
N LEU A 61 -6.20 -7.41 9.23
CA LEU A 61 -7.24 -6.44 9.60
C LEU A 61 -6.64 -5.04 9.75
N GLU A 62 -5.46 -4.94 10.37
CA GLU A 62 -4.73 -3.67 10.48
C GLU A 62 -4.49 -3.08 9.08
N THR A 63 -4.04 -3.89 8.12
CA THR A 63 -3.89 -3.46 6.72
C THR A 63 -5.16 -2.87 6.14
N ILE A 64 -6.31 -3.51 6.38
CA ILE A 64 -7.60 -3.03 5.87
C ILE A 64 -7.96 -1.70 6.54
N PHE A 65 -7.84 -1.61 7.86
CA PHE A 65 -8.22 -0.40 8.59
C PHE A 65 -7.30 0.78 8.27
N THR A 66 -5.99 0.59 8.32
CA THR A 66 -5.01 1.62 7.93
C THR A 66 -5.23 2.08 6.49
N HIS A 67 -5.48 1.15 5.55
CA HIS A 67 -5.79 1.53 4.18
C HIS A 67 -7.09 2.33 4.09
N ARG A 68 -8.16 1.92 4.77
CA ARG A 68 -9.44 2.63 4.76
C ARG A 68 -9.30 4.05 5.30
N GLU A 69 -8.56 4.25 6.38
CA GLU A 69 -8.28 5.59 6.90
C GLU A 69 -7.59 6.47 5.86
N ALA A 70 -6.55 5.95 5.20
CA ALA A 70 -5.87 6.66 4.12
C ALA A 70 -6.79 6.95 2.92
N LEU A 71 -7.63 5.98 2.53
CA LEU A 71 -8.63 6.11 1.48
C LEU A 71 -9.64 7.21 1.81
N TYR A 72 -10.14 7.26 3.04
CA TYR A 72 -11.08 8.31 3.47
C TYR A 72 -10.43 9.70 3.47
N ALA A 73 -9.16 9.79 3.85
CA ALA A 73 -8.43 11.06 3.84
C ALA A 73 -8.11 11.56 2.42
N PHE A 74 -7.76 10.65 1.49
CA PHE A 74 -7.40 11.03 0.12
C PHE A 74 -7.89 10.01 -0.94
N PRO A 75 -9.18 10.02 -1.29
CA PRO A 75 -9.77 8.98 -2.14
C PRO A 75 -9.16 8.90 -3.56
N GLN A 76 -8.78 10.06 -4.13
CA GLN A 76 -8.25 10.13 -5.49
C GLN A 76 -6.91 9.41 -5.65
N GLY A 77 -6.08 9.38 -4.60
CA GLY A 77 -4.78 8.69 -4.62
C GLY A 77 -4.89 7.17 -4.48
N HIS A 78 -6.09 6.63 -4.28
CA HIS A 78 -6.30 5.23 -3.94
C HIS A 78 -7.21 4.49 -4.93
N ARG A 79 -7.54 5.08 -6.10
CA ARG A 79 -8.40 4.43 -7.11
C ARG A 79 -7.84 3.10 -7.62
N ASP A 80 -6.51 3.01 -7.74
CA ASP A 80 -5.83 1.79 -8.20
C ASP A 80 -5.59 0.76 -7.08
N CYS A 81 -6.00 1.06 -5.83
CA CYS A 81 -5.84 0.13 -4.71
C CYS A 81 -6.74 -1.11 -4.83
N ALA A 82 -7.79 -1.05 -5.65
CA ALA A 82 -8.58 -2.23 -5.99
C ALA A 82 -7.71 -3.34 -6.61
N VAL A 83 -6.75 -2.97 -7.45
CA VAL A 83 -5.80 -3.92 -8.06
C VAL A 83 -4.82 -4.44 -7.01
N GLY A 84 -4.29 -3.56 -6.15
CA GLY A 84 -3.39 -3.95 -5.06
C GLY A 84 -4.01 -4.98 -4.10
N PHE A 85 -5.25 -4.79 -3.67
CA PHE A 85 -5.96 -5.77 -2.84
C PHE A 85 -6.27 -7.08 -3.58
N SER A 86 -6.58 -7.01 -4.87
CA SER A 86 -6.79 -8.20 -5.70
C SER A 86 -5.51 -9.04 -5.81
N GLU A 87 -4.35 -8.38 -5.93
CA GLU A 87 -3.03 -9.03 -5.92
C GLU A 87 -2.73 -9.69 -4.57
N LEU A 88 -2.98 -9.00 -3.45
CA LEU A 88 -2.83 -9.57 -2.11
C LEU A 88 -3.67 -10.85 -1.94
N ALA A 89 -4.96 -10.78 -2.29
CA ALA A 89 -5.85 -11.94 -2.23
C ALA A 89 -5.39 -13.08 -3.14
N SER A 90 -4.92 -12.75 -4.35
CA SER A 90 -4.45 -13.75 -5.31
C SER A 90 -3.17 -14.44 -4.84
N HIS A 91 -2.26 -13.71 -4.20
CA HIS A 91 -1.04 -14.26 -3.64
C HIS A 91 -1.33 -15.23 -2.49
N LEU A 92 -2.14 -14.82 -1.52
CA LEU A 92 -2.54 -15.66 -0.39
C LEU A 92 -3.26 -16.93 -0.85
N ALA A 93 -4.23 -16.80 -1.76
CA ALA A 93 -4.99 -17.95 -2.27
C ALA A 93 -4.13 -18.98 -3.04
N ARG A 94 -3.00 -18.56 -3.61
CA ARG A 94 -2.07 -19.47 -4.29
C ARG A 94 -1.02 -20.05 -3.35
N ARG A 95 -0.62 -19.30 -2.31
CA ARG A 95 0.49 -19.67 -1.42
C ARG A 95 0.23 -21.01 -0.74
N GLU A 96 -0.95 -21.21 -0.17
CA GLU A 96 -1.33 -22.48 0.45
C GLU A 96 -1.25 -23.65 -0.54
N ARG A 97 -1.74 -23.46 -1.78
CA ARG A 97 -1.67 -24.51 -2.82
C ARG A 97 -0.25 -24.84 -3.26
N GLN A 98 0.64 -23.85 -3.26
CA GLN A 98 2.01 -23.99 -3.75
C GLN A 98 2.96 -24.56 -2.70
N MET A 99 2.77 -24.17 -1.44
CA MET A 99 3.69 -24.48 -0.34
C MET A 99 3.11 -25.48 0.66
N GLY A 100 1.83 -25.85 0.52
CA GLY A 100 1.09 -26.66 1.48
C GLY A 100 0.47 -25.83 2.61
N TRP A 101 -0.36 -26.48 3.42
CA TRP A 101 -0.94 -25.87 4.62
C TRP A 101 0.15 -25.65 5.69
N ARG A 102 0.08 -24.51 6.39
CA ARG A 102 0.85 -24.27 7.61
C ARG A 102 -0.03 -23.67 8.71
N PRO A 103 0.21 -23.98 9.99
CA PRO A 103 -0.58 -23.45 11.11
C PRO A 103 -0.58 -21.91 11.20
N ASP A 104 0.49 -21.25 10.77
CA ASP A 104 0.56 -19.80 10.72
C ASP A 104 -0.44 -19.23 9.70
N TRP A 105 -0.76 -19.94 8.62
CA TRP A 105 -1.62 -19.45 7.53
C TRP A 105 -3.11 -19.72 7.73
N GLU A 106 -3.55 -20.14 8.91
CA GLU A 106 -4.97 -20.39 9.20
C GLU A 106 -5.85 -19.18 8.82
N GLY A 107 -5.35 -17.95 9.03
CA GLY A 107 -6.06 -16.71 8.68
C GLY A 107 -6.04 -16.34 7.19
N ASP A 108 -5.31 -17.05 6.33
CA ASP A 108 -5.16 -16.68 4.91
C ASP A 108 -6.49 -16.76 4.16
N SER A 109 -7.31 -17.78 4.42
CA SER A 109 -8.61 -17.94 3.74
C SER A 109 -9.54 -16.75 4.02
N ASP A 110 -9.62 -16.32 5.28
CA ASP A 110 -10.44 -15.17 5.67
C ASP A 110 -9.87 -13.87 5.10
N ALA A 111 -8.54 -13.71 5.12
CA ALA A 111 -7.86 -12.55 4.54
C ALA A 111 -8.08 -12.45 3.02
N VAL A 112 -8.07 -13.57 2.29
CA VAL A 112 -8.38 -13.60 0.85
C VAL A 112 -9.78 -13.03 0.59
N ASN A 113 -10.78 -13.44 1.38
CA ASN A 113 -12.14 -12.96 1.23
C ASN A 113 -12.26 -11.48 1.60
N ALA A 114 -11.61 -11.06 2.68
CA ALA A 114 -11.60 -9.67 3.13
C ALA A 114 -10.95 -8.74 2.09
N PHE A 115 -9.78 -9.11 1.55
CA PHE A 115 -9.10 -8.33 0.52
C PHE A 115 -9.88 -8.28 -0.80
N ARG A 116 -10.54 -9.36 -1.21
CA ARG A 116 -11.46 -9.33 -2.37
C ARG A 116 -12.62 -8.38 -2.15
N ASN A 117 -13.18 -8.37 -0.95
CA ASN A 117 -14.24 -7.43 -0.59
C ASN A 117 -13.73 -5.98 -0.66
N GLU A 118 -12.57 -5.67 -0.09
CA GLU A 118 -11.99 -4.33 -0.18
C GLU A 118 -11.74 -3.90 -1.62
N ALA A 119 -11.20 -4.79 -2.45
CA ALA A 119 -11.01 -4.52 -3.87
C ALA A 119 -12.34 -4.18 -4.57
N TRP A 120 -13.39 -4.95 -4.28
CA TRP A 120 -14.72 -4.71 -4.84
C TRP A 120 -15.31 -3.38 -4.35
N VAL A 121 -15.19 -3.05 -3.07
CA VAL A 121 -15.68 -1.77 -2.50
C VAL A 121 -14.99 -0.60 -3.19
N ILE A 122 -13.66 -0.62 -3.32
CA ILE A 122 -12.89 0.47 -3.95
C ILE A 122 -13.27 0.61 -5.42
N ALA A 123 -13.39 -0.49 -6.15
CA ALA A 123 -13.74 -0.49 -7.57
C ALA A 123 -15.14 0.09 -7.85
N ASN A 124 -16.05 0.08 -6.87
CA ASN A 124 -17.40 0.62 -6.98
C ASN A 124 -17.58 1.97 -6.26
N ALA A 125 -16.52 2.53 -5.66
CA ALA A 125 -16.59 3.76 -4.88
C ALA A 125 -16.37 5.04 -5.70
N PHE A 126 -15.86 4.96 -6.94
CA PHE A 126 -15.42 6.11 -7.75
C PHE A 126 -15.71 5.99 -9.25
#